data_AF-A0A1E8Q9T8-F1
#
_entry.id   AF-A0A1E8Q9T8-F1
#
_cell.length_a   1.000
_cell.length_b   1.000
_cell.length_c   1.000
_cell.angle_alpha   90.00
_cell.angle_beta   90.00
_cell.angle_gamma   90.00
#
_symmetry.space_group_name_H-M   'P 1'
#
loop_
_entity.id
_entity.type
_entity.pdbx_description
1 polymer ?
#
loop_
_entity_poly.entity_id
_entity_poly.type
_entity_poly.pdbx_seq_one_letter_code
_entity_poly.pdbx_strand_id
1 'polypeptide(L)'
;MALRRRKSDGGDGRTPESAEPEVPAAAAAPAATAGGDDEDGPFDIGDFDDAAVASIGRHDLGAVLIPEHDGAEMVFEVNQQGVPSAVWMVTPSGRYNITAWAAPRSGGLWREVVTEIADSLRNDNAQVSIEDGPWGREVVGVVTSGPEPVVMRFIGVDGPRWMVRGAAIGPPQNADQIAREVRKALADTVIRRGDTPQPVRAMLPLQLSESLVERLRARAAQMVAEHAATQPAPAPEPAPEARRSEQGSAMQQLRTITGG
;
A
#
# COMPACT_ATOMS: atom_id res chain seq x y z
N MET A 1 1.35 57.48 64.19
CA MET A 1 0.09 57.08 64.85
C MET A 1 -0.40 55.82 64.14
N ALA A 2 -0.79 54.69 64.74
CA ALA A 2 -0.97 54.28 66.12
C ALA A 2 -0.75 52.75 66.22
N LEU A 3 -0.27 52.31 67.39
CA LEU A 3 -0.02 50.92 67.81
C LEU A 3 -1.31 50.16 68.15
N ARG A 4 -1.27 48.81 68.09
CA ARG A 4 -1.69 47.81 69.13
C ARG A 4 -1.92 46.44 68.44
N ARG A 5 -1.21 45.33 68.71
CA ARG A 5 -0.90 44.53 69.92
C ARG A 5 -2.11 43.81 70.56
N ARG A 6 -2.15 42.48 70.38
CA ARG A 6 -2.52 41.40 71.36
C ARG A 6 -2.20 40.06 70.66
N LYS A 7 -1.24 39.19 71.02
CA LYS A 7 -0.71 38.56 72.25
C LYS A 7 -1.64 37.50 72.89
N SER A 8 -1.25 36.23 72.66
CA SER A 8 -1.20 34.97 73.47
C SER A 8 -2.42 34.61 74.34
N ASP A 9 -2.74 33.36 74.69
CA ASP A 9 -2.11 32.03 74.87
C ASP A 9 -3.26 31.00 74.71
N GLY A 10 -3.11 29.69 74.56
CA GLY A 10 -1.96 28.79 74.68
C GLY A 10 -2.47 27.35 74.91
N GLY A 11 -1.67 26.37 74.44
CA GLY A 11 -1.53 24.98 74.91
C GLY A 11 -2.71 24.01 74.70
N ASP A 12 -2.52 22.72 74.42
CA ASP A 12 -1.35 21.86 74.46
C ASP A 12 -1.67 20.59 73.64
N GLY A 13 -0.66 19.92 73.08
CA GLY A 13 -0.87 18.58 72.52
C GLY A 13 0.00 18.16 71.34
N ARG A 14 1.27 17.82 71.65
CA ARG A 14 2.04 16.70 71.05
C ARG A 14 2.90 16.97 69.79
N THR A 15 4.22 17.02 70.01
CA THR A 15 5.31 16.62 69.09
C THR A 15 5.93 15.30 69.58
N PRO A 16 6.80 14.59 68.84
CA PRO A 16 7.34 14.78 67.48
C PRO A 16 6.94 13.61 66.54
N GLU A 17 7.22 13.54 65.23
CA GLU A 17 8.53 13.25 64.62
C GLU A 17 8.33 13.02 63.10
N SER A 18 9.20 13.66 62.30
CA SER A 18 9.76 13.27 60.98
C SER A 18 8.90 12.78 59.80
N ALA A 19 8.88 13.65 58.78
CA ALA A 19 9.26 13.43 57.37
C ALA A 19 8.43 12.53 56.42
N GLU A 20 7.77 13.17 55.45
CA GLU A 20 7.87 12.86 54.02
C GLU A 20 7.44 14.10 53.18
N PRO A 21 8.13 14.44 52.06
CA PRO A 21 7.80 15.62 51.26
C PRO A 21 6.66 15.35 50.27
N GLU A 22 5.71 16.28 50.18
CA GLU A 22 4.73 16.37 49.09
C GLU A 22 5.44 16.60 47.75
N VAL A 23 5.23 15.69 46.81
CA VAL A 23 5.54 15.90 45.39
C VAL A 23 4.52 16.87 44.79
N PRO A 24 4.91 18.03 44.25
CA PRO A 24 3.95 18.88 43.55
C PRO A 24 3.58 18.21 42.22
N ALA A 25 2.28 18.15 41.97
CA ALA A 25 1.69 17.68 40.72
C ALA A 25 2.34 18.40 39.52
N ALA A 26 2.98 17.63 38.65
CA ALA A 26 3.51 18.11 37.39
C ALA A 26 2.34 18.63 36.54
N ALA A 27 2.28 19.95 36.38
CA ALA A 27 1.40 20.61 35.43
C ALA A 27 1.74 20.07 34.02
N ALA A 28 0.74 19.45 33.39
CA ALA A 28 0.81 19.02 32.01
C ALA A 28 1.12 20.23 31.11
N ALA A 29 2.28 20.20 30.46
CA ALA A 29 2.59 21.13 29.39
C ALA A 29 1.64 20.90 28.22
N PRO A 30 1.04 21.95 27.62
CA PRO A 30 0.20 21.78 26.44
C PRO A 30 1.08 21.27 25.29
N ALA A 31 0.62 20.20 24.63
CA ALA A 31 1.23 19.69 23.42
C ALA A 31 1.30 20.81 22.38
N ALA A 32 2.50 21.06 21.86
CA ALA A 32 2.74 22.03 20.81
C ALA A 32 1.96 21.61 19.55
N THR A 33 0.93 22.37 19.21
CA THR A 33 0.38 22.42 17.86
C THR A 33 1.38 23.16 16.98
N ALA A 34 2.18 22.42 16.22
CA ALA A 34 2.90 22.97 15.08
C ALA A 34 1.91 23.04 13.90
N GLY A 35 1.74 24.23 13.33
CA GLY A 35 0.94 24.45 12.14
C GLY A 35 1.81 24.85 10.95
N GLY A 36 1.30 24.56 9.75
CA GLY A 36 1.66 25.22 8.50
C GLY A 36 2.29 24.31 7.43
N ASP A 37 1.46 23.52 6.75
CA ASP A 37 1.31 23.40 5.29
C ASP A 37 0.37 22.20 5.03
N ASP A 38 -0.60 22.33 4.12
CA ASP A 38 -1.66 21.37 3.85
C ASP A 38 -1.15 19.98 3.38
N GLU A 39 -0.64 19.16 4.29
CA GLU A 39 -0.55 17.70 4.07
C GLU A 39 -1.78 17.06 4.71
N ASP A 40 -2.88 17.20 3.98
CA ASP A 40 -4.15 16.52 4.16
C ASP A 40 -3.95 15.00 4.16
N GLY A 41 -4.23 14.34 5.29
CA GLY A 41 -4.35 12.88 5.48
C GLY A 41 -3.05 12.08 5.66
N PRO A 42 -3.11 10.74 5.77
CA PRO A 42 -4.29 9.86 5.64
C PRO A 42 -5.41 10.12 6.66
N PHE A 43 -6.63 9.81 6.27
CA PHE A 43 -7.85 10.10 7.03
C PHE A 43 -8.45 8.85 7.69
N ASP A 44 -9.14 9.03 8.81
CA ASP A 44 -10.10 8.04 9.29
C ASP A 44 -11.42 8.20 8.52
N ILE A 45 -12.13 7.11 8.23
CA ILE A 45 -13.46 7.22 7.61
C ILE A 45 -14.46 8.02 8.46
N GLY A 46 -14.26 8.06 9.79
CA GLY A 46 -15.03 8.87 10.71
C GLY A 46 -14.81 10.38 10.58
N ASP A 47 -13.80 10.82 9.82
CA ASP A 47 -13.56 12.24 9.53
C ASP A 47 -14.53 12.79 8.47
N PHE A 48 -15.31 11.92 7.82
CA PHE A 48 -16.30 12.29 6.79
C PHE A 48 -17.73 12.22 7.35
N ASP A 49 -18.52 13.27 7.13
CA ASP A 49 -19.95 13.28 7.49
C ASP A 49 -20.77 12.22 6.71
N ASP A 50 -20.35 11.95 5.47
CA ASP A 50 -20.91 10.91 4.60
C ASP A 50 -19.81 9.97 4.10
N ALA A 51 -19.87 8.71 4.50
CA ALA A 51 -18.93 7.67 4.10
C ALA A 51 -18.94 7.40 2.58
N ALA A 52 -20.03 7.74 1.87
CA ALA A 52 -20.07 7.64 0.41
C ALA A 52 -19.09 8.63 -0.24
N VAL A 53 -18.92 9.83 0.33
CA VAL A 53 -17.98 10.84 -0.15
C VAL A 53 -16.54 10.37 -0.03
N ALA A 54 -16.20 9.65 1.04
CA ALA A 54 -14.88 9.05 1.22
C ALA A 54 -14.50 8.06 0.10
N SER A 55 -15.49 7.51 -0.62
CA SER A 55 -15.25 6.52 -1.68
C SER A 55 -15.14 7.14 -3.08
N ILE A 56 -15.48 8.42 -3.25
CA ILE A 56 -15.40 9.11 -4.55
C ILE A 56 -13.93 9.29 -4.93
N GLY A 57 -13.56 8.88 -6.14
CA GLY A 57 -12.18 8.98 -6.65
C GLY A 57 -11.18 8.05 -5.96
N ARG A 58 -11.66 7.02 -5.24
CA ARG A 58 -10.82 6.04 -4.55
C ARG A 58 -11.21 4.61 -4.89
N HIS A 59 -10.21 3.74 -4.93
CA HIS A 59 -10.39 2.31 -4.98
C HIS A 59 -10.74 1.79 -3.58
N ASP A 60 -11.95 1.26 -3.40
CA ASP A 60 -12.37 0.62 -2.14
C ASP A 60 -11.80 -0.80 -2.06
N LEU A 61 -10.82 -0.96 -1.18
CA LEU A 61 -10.12 -2.20 -0.86
C LEU A 61 -10.52 -2.74 0.53
N GLY A 62 -11.70 -2.38 1.02
CA GLY A 62 -12.23 -2.80 2.30
C GLY A 62 -11.80 -1.85 3.41
N ALA A 63 -10.70 -2.18 4.08
CA ALA A 63 -10.18 -1.37 5.18
C ALA A 63 -9.36 -0.14 4.75
N VAL A 64 -8.99 -0.07 3.48
CA VAL A 64 -8.18 1.01 2.91
C VAL A 64 -8.85 1.47 1.62
N LEU A 65 -9.04 2.78 1.48
CA LEU A 65 -9.52 3.42 0.27
C LEU A 65 -8.36 4.24 -0.29
N ILE A 66 -7.82 3.82 -1.44
CA ILE A 66 -6.63 4.42 -2.04
C ILE A 66 -7.07 5.32 -3.21
N PRO A 67 -6.53 6.55 -3.36
CA PRO A 67 -6.84 7.39 -4.52
C PRO A 67 -6.57 6.68 -5.85
N GLU A 68 -7.42 6.95 -6.83
CA GLU A 68 -7.15 6.55 -8.21
C GLU A 68 -5.88 7.27 -8.70
N HIS A 69 -4.98 6.53 -9.33
CA HIS A 69 -3.71 7.08 -9.82
C HIS A 69 -3.65 6.99 -11.34
N ASP A 70 -3.55 8.15 -11.99
CA ASP A 70 -3.42 8.25 -13.43
C ASP A 70 -2.16 7.51 -13.91
N GLY A 71 -2.36 6.51 -14.76
CA GLY A 71 -1.25 5.72 -15.32
C GLY A 71 -0.66 4.66 -14.40
N ALA A 72 -1.27 4.38 -13.24
CA ALA A 72 -0.93 3.20 -12.46
C ALA A 72 -1.83 2.02 -12.85
N GLU A 73 -1.23 0.84 -13.03
CA GLU A 73 -1.96 -0.42 -13.16
C GLU A 73 -2.09 -1.10 -11.80
N MET A 74 -3.30 -1.56 -11.47
CA MET A 74 -3.55 -2.28 -10.22
C MET A 74 -3.34 -3.79 -10.42
N VAL A 75 -2.39 -4.36 -9.69
CA VAL A 75 -2.06 -5.79 -9.72
C VAL A 75 -2.36 -6.41 -8.36
N PHE A 76 -3.13 -7.51 -8.36
CA PHE A 76 -3.50 -8.23 -7.15
C PHE A 76 -2.52 -9.37 -6.89
N GLU A 77 -1.99 -9.41 -5.68
CA GLU A 77 -1.32 -10.58 -5.17
C GLU A 77 -2.35 -11.45 -4.45
N VAL A 78 -2.40 -12.73 -4.80
CA VAL A 78 -3.26 -13.71 -4.15
C VAL A 78 -2.42 -14.74 -3.42
N ASN A 79 -2.87 -15.15 -2.24
CA ASN A 79 -2.25 -16.24 -1.52
C ASN A 79 -2.60 -17.60 -2.16
N GLN A 80 -2.06 -18.69 -1.59
CA GLN A 80 -2.29 -20.06 -2.09
C GLN A 80 -3.77 -20.50 -2.06
N GLN A 81 -4.61 -19.82 -1.27
CA GLN A 81 -6.05 -20.09 -1.17
C GLN A 81 -6.86 -19.25 -2.17
N GLY A 82 -6.20 -18.45 -3.02
CA GLY A 82 -6.84 -17.56 -3.98
C GLY A 82 -7.41 -16.29 -3.35
N VAL A 83 -7.10 -16.00 -2.09
CA VAL A 83 -7.54 -14.79 -1.38
C VAL A 83 -6.53 -13.67 -1.64
N PRO A 84 -6.97 -12.46 -2.03
CA PRO A 84 -6.08 -11.31 -2.16
C PRO A 84 -5.27 -11.06 -0.87
N SER A 85 -3.94 -11.03 -0.98
CA SER A 85 -3.02 -10.74 0.12
C SER A 85 -2.49 -9.31 0.06
N ALA A 86 -2.33 -8.75 -1.14
CA ALA A 86 -1.87 -7.38 -1.35
C ALA A 86 -2.38 -6.82 -2.69
N VAL A 87 -2.40 -5.49 -2.78
CA VAL A 87 -2.69 -4.76 -4.03
C VAL A 87 -1.51 -3.86 -4.33
N TRP A 88 -0.92 -4.05 -5.50
CA TRP A 88 0.20 -3.26 -6.00
C TRP A 88 -0.29 -2.26 -7.04
N MET A 89 0.06 -0.99 -6.86
CA MET A 89 -0.02 0.05 -7.88
C MET A 89 1.30 0.06 -8.65
N VAL A 90 1.26 -0.27 -9.95
CA VAL A 90 2.43 -0.34 -10.83
C VAL A 90 2.47 0.91 -11.69
N THR A 91 3.53 1.70 -11.56
CA THR A 91 3.74 2.96 -12.28
C THR A 91 5.01 2.89 -13.14
N PRO A 92 5.26 3.83 -14.06
CA PRO A 92 6.53 3.92 -14.78
C PRO A 92 7.75 4.11 -13.85
N SER A 93 7.53 4.67 -12.66
CA SER A 93 8.57 4.98 -11.68
C SER A 93 8.95 3.76 -10.82
N GLY A 94 8.06 2.79 -10.69
CA GLY A 94 8.23 1.63 -9.82
C GLY A 94 6.87 1.02 -9.47
N ARG A 95 6.76 0.40 -8.29
CA ARG A 95 5.47 -0.04 -7.77
C ARG A 95 5.37 0.23 -6.29
N TYR A 96 4.15 0.39 -5.79
CA TYR A 96 3.90 0.53 -4.38
C TYR A 96 2.64 -0.19 -3.93
N ASN A 97 2.56 -0.50 -2.65
CA ASN A 97 1.30 -0.89 -2.02
C ASN A 97 1.04 -0.02 -0.79
N ILE A 98 -0.23 0.08 -0.41
CA ILE A 98 -0.66 0.70 0.84
C ILE A 98 -1.41 -0.36 1.63
N THR A 99 -1.05 -0.52 2.89
CA THR A 99 -1.64 -1.53 3.77
C THR A 99 -1.88 -0.91 5.14
N ALA A 100 -2.91 -1.37 5.84
CA ALA A 100 -3.24 -0.89 7.18
C ALA A 100 -3.27 -2.02 8.20
N TRP A 101 -2.93 -1.68 9.44
CA TRP A 101 -2.92 -2.58 10.58
C TRP A 101 -3.69 -1.96 11.75
N ALA A 102 -4.25 -2.81 12.61
CA ALA A 102 -4.80 -2.38 13.88
C ALA A 102 -3.67 -1.91 14.82
N ALA A 103 -3.84 -0.73 15.39
CA ALA A 103 -2.87 -0.10 16.29
C ALA A 103 -3.44 0.05 17.71
N PRO A 104 -2.60 0.16 18.75
CA PRO A 104 -3.06 0.41 20.11
C PRO A 104 -3.70 1.80 20.22
N ARG A 105 -4.53 2.02 21.25
CA ARG A 105 -5.13 3.35 21.52
C ARG A 105 -4.08 4.43 21.79
N SER A 106 -2.91 4.04 22.29
CA SER A 106 -1.78 4.94 22.54
C SER A 106 -1.09 5.42 21.27
N GLY A 107 -1.39 4.82 20.10
CA GLY A 107 -0.66 5.05 18.86
C GLY A 107 0.79 4.60 18.92
N GLY A 108 1.62 5.12 18.02
CA GLY A 108 3.08 4.91 18.00
C GLY A 108 3.53 3.58 17.42
N LEU A 109 2.64 2.82 16.77
CA LEU A 109 2.98 1.53 16.18
C LEU A 109 4.01 1.70 15.06
N TRP A 110 3.90 2.76 14.26
CA TRP A 110 4.87 3.01 13.18
C TRP A 110 6.31 3.12 13.71
N ARG A 111 6.52 3.74 14.88
CA ARG A 111 7.84 3.90 15.50
C ARG A 111 8.51 2.55 15.78
N GLU A 112 7.74 1.57 16.25
CA GLU A 112 8.21 0.21 16.51
C GLU A 112 8.52 -0.49 15.18
N VAL A 113 7.59 -0.41 14.23
CA VAL A 113 7.69 -1.04 12.91
C VAL A 113 8.87 -0.51 12.09
N VAL A 114 9.23 0.77 12.18
CA VAL A 114 10.44 1.34 11.56
C VAL A 114 11.70 0.57 11.96
N THR A 115 11.81 0.24 13.26
CA THR A 115 12.97 -0.48 13.78
C THR A 115 12.98 -1.92 13.26
N GLU A 116 11.82 -2.59 13.31
CA GLU A 116 11.65 -3.96 12.83
C GLU A 116 11.96 -4.09 11.32
N ILE A 117 11.46 -3.17 10.50
CA ILE A 117 11.73 -3.15 9.04
C ILE A 117 13.22 -2.91 8.79
N ALA A 118 13.83 -1.92 9.46
CA ALA A 118 15.24 -1.62 9.27
C ALA A 118 16.13 -2.82 9.62
N ASP A 119 15.82 -3.53 10.71
CA ASP A 119 16.55 -4.73 11.12
C ASP A 119 16.34 -5.89 10.14
N SER A 120 15.11 -6.11 9.66
CA SER A 120 14.83 -7.11 8.63
C SER A 120 15.64 -6.85 7.36
N LEU A 121 15.64 -5.62 6.86
CA LEU A 121 16.38 -5.24 5.66
C LEU A 121 17.90 -5.43 5.81
N ARG A 122 18.46 -5.10 6.99
CA ARG A 122 19.88 -5.36 7.28
C ARG A 122 20.19 -6.85 7.29
N ASN A 123 19.32 -7.66 7.87
CA ASN A 123 19.47 -9.12 7.88
C ASN A 123 19.41 -9.70 6.45
N ASP A 124 18.64 -9.08 5.57
CA ASP A 124 18.55 -9.39 4.15
C ASP A 124 19.69 -8.76 3.30
N ASN A 125 20.75 -8.26 3.96
CA ASN A 125 21.94 -7.65 3.35
C ASN A 125 21.65 -6.38 2.51
N ALA A 126 20.57 -5.66 2.82
CA ALA A 126 20.34 -4.34 2.25
C ALA A 126 21.18 -3.27 2.99
N GLN A 127 21.60 -2.24 2.26
CA GLN A 127 22.08 -1.00 2.89
C GLN A 127 20.86 -0.21 3.37
N VAL A 128 20.81 0.12 4.66
CA VAL A 128 19.62 0.74 5.27
C VAL A 128 19.95 2.14 5.80
N SER A 129 19.17 3.12 5.40
CA SER A 129 19.12 4.46 5.98
C SER A 129 17.74 4.76 6.54
N ILE A 130 17.70 5.67 7.52
CA ILE A 130 16.47 6.26 8.03
C ILE A 130 16.48 7.72 7.62
N GLU A 131 15.39 8.16 7.02
CA GLU A 131 15.20 9.53 6.54
C GLU A 131 13.98 10.16 7.19
N ASP A 132 13.97 11.48 7.34
CA ASP A 132 12.80 12.21 7.83
C ASP A 132 11.88 12.53 6.65
N GLY A 133 10.61 12.15 6.78
CA GLY A 133 9.52 12.50 5.87
C GLY A 133 8.38 13.24 6.59
N PRO A 134 7.30 13.57 5.85
CA PRO A 134 6.17 14.35 6.37
C PRO A 134 5.55 13.83 7.67
N TRP A 135 5.39 12.51 7.77
CA TRP A 135 4.79 11.84 8.93
C TRP A 135 5.84 11.30 9.91
N GLY A 136 7.10 11.73 9.77
CA GLY A 136 8.22 11.30 10.57
C GLY A 136 9.14 10.32 9.83
N ARG A 137 9.76 9.41 10.59
CA ARG A 137 10.83 8.55 10.06
C ARG A 137 10.33 7.59 8.99
N GLU A 138 11.08 7.51 7.90
CA GLU A 138 10.91 6.58 6.80
C GLU A 138 12.13 5.65 6.70
N VAL A 139 11.91 4.40 6.30
CA VAL A 139 13.01 3.43 6.10
C VAL A 139 13.34 3.34 4.63
N VAL A 140 14.60 3.51 4.28
CA VAL A 140 15.11 3.31 2.91
C VAL A 140 16.09 2.15 2.90
N GLY A 141 15.85 1.18 2.04
CA GLY A 141 16.70 0.02 1.82
C GLY A 141 17.21 -0.03 0.39
N VAL A 142 18.51 -0.23 0.20
CA VAL A 142 19.12 -0.44 -1.11
C VAL A 142 19.70 -1.84 -1.18
N VAL A 143 19.17 -2.66 -2.10
CA VAL A 143 19.65 -4.02 -2.34
C VAL A 143 20.47 -4.02 -3.63
N THR A 144 21.74 -4.42 -3.52
CA THR A 144 22.68 -4.48 -4.66
C THR A 144 23.11 -5.90 -5.01
N SER A 145 22.57 -6.91 -4.32
CA SER A 145 22.94 -8.33 -4.51
C SER A 145 22.32 -8.95 -5.76
N GLY A 146 21.33 -8.30 -6.37
CA GLY A 146 20.68 -8.72 -7.61
C GLY A 146 21.39 -8.25 -8.87
N PRO A 147 20.89 -8.61 -10.06
CA PRO A 147 21.46 -8.16 -11.34
C PRO A 147 21.39 -6.64 -11.52
N GLU A 148 20.37 -6.01 -10.95
CA GLU A 148 20.20 -4.57 -10.92
C GLU A 148 19.91 -4.11 -9.48
N PRO A 149 20.45 -2.96 -9.05
CA PRO A 149 20.12 -2.41 -7.74
C PRO A 149 18.64 -2.07 -7.63
N VAL A 150 18.06 -2.30 -6.46
CA VAL A 150 16.66 -1.95 -6.16
C VAL A 150 16.61 -1.11 -4.89
N VAL A 151 15.80 -0.06 -4.91
CA VAL A 151 15.51 0.77 -3.74
C VAL A 151 14.10 0.45 -3.24
N MET A 152 14.00 0.22 -1.94
CA MET A 152 12.76 0.09 -1.20
C MET A 152 12.61 1.28 -0.25
N ARG A 153 11.42 1.86 -0.18
CA ARG A 153 11.10 2.89 0.82
C ARG A 153 9.81 2.53 1.54
N PHE A 154 9.83 2.62 2.86
CA PHE A 154 8.68 2.37 3.71
C PHE A 154 8.30 3.65 4.45
N ILE A 155 7.05 4.06 4.27
CA ILE A 155 6.47 5.30 4.81
C ILE A 155 5.26 4.88 5.63
N GLY A 156 5.13 5.35 6.86
CA GLY A 156 3.99 4.97 7.69
C GLY A 156 3.44 6.13 8.51
N VAL A 157 2.16 6.02 8.82
CA VAL A 157 1.39 7.03 9.53
C VAL A 157 0.53 6.32 10.58
N ASP A 158 0.60 6.80 11.82
CA ASP A 158 -0.27 6.36 12.90
C ASP A 158 -1.54 7.23 12.93
N GLY A 159 -2.70 6.59 13.00
CA GLY A 159 -3.99 7.24 13.20
C GLY A 159 -4.79 6.65 14.36
N PRO A 160 -6.08 7.00 14.50
CA PRO A 160 -6.92 6.52 15.60
C PRO A 160 -7.11 4.99 15.62
N ARG A 161 -6.27 4.29 16.38
CA ARG A 161 -6.29 2.82 16.54
C ARG A 161 -5.99 2.04 15.25
N TRP A 162 -5.38 2.69 14.28
CA TRP A 162 -4.83 2.09 13.06
C TRP A 162 -3.46 2.68 12.74
N MET A 163 -2.69 1.96 11.95
CA MET A 163 -1.46 2.45 11.32
C MET A 163 -1.52 2.06 9.85
N VAL A 164 -1.18 2.97 8.95
CA VAL A 164 -1.08 2.70 7.51
C VAL A 164 0.38 2.81 7.08
N ARG A 165 0.79 1.96 6.14
CA ARG A 165 2.13 1.97 5.55
C ARG A 165 2.05 1.88 4.04
N GLY A 166 2.75 2.79 3.37
CA GLY A 166 3.15 2.65 1.98
C GLY A 166 4.50 1.96 1.87
N ALA A 167 4.62 0.93 1.02
CA ALA A 167 5.92 0.37 0.64
C ALA A 167 6.15 0.57 -0.85
N ALA A 168 7.16 1.35 -1.20
CA ALA A 168 7.60 1.61 -2.56
C ALA A 168 8.78 0.73 -2.93
N ILE A 169 8.81 0.24 -4.17
CA ILE A 169 9.92 -0.51 -4.74
C ILE A 169 10.18 0.03 -6.14
N GLY A 170 11.41 0.41 -6.44
CA GLY A 170 11.78 0.93 -7.75
C GLY A 170 13.28 0.92 -8.00
N PRO A 171 13.72 1.23 -9.22
CA PRO A 171 15.12 1.38 -9.54
C PRO A 171 15.68 2.68 -8.91
N PRO A 172 16.99 2.76 -8.60
CA PRO A 172 17.57 3.91 -7.91
C PRO A 172 17.29 5.27 -8.57
N GLN A 173 17.32 5.34 -9.90
CA GLN A 173 17.05 6.57 -10.66
C GLN A 173 15.63 7.12 -10.46
N ASN A 174 14.68 6.29 -10.04
CA ASN A 174 13.28 6.69 -9.84
C ASN A 174 12.87 6.67 -8.36
N ALA A 175 13.80 6.39 -7.43
CA ALA A 175 13.49 6.19 -6.01
C ALA A 175 12.76 7.40 -5.38
N ASP A 176 13.20 8.62 -5.70
CA ASP A 176 12.56 9.83 -5.17
C ASP A 176 11.19 10.09 -5.82
N GLN A 177 11.03 9.71 -7.08
CA GLN A 177 9.77 9.87 -7.79
C GLN A 177 8.70 8.92 -7.25
N ILE A 178 9.01 7.62 -7.10
CA ILE A 178 8.08 6.66 -6.51
C ILE A 178 7.78 7.01 -5.04
N ALA A 179 8.75 7.55 -4.29
CA ALA A 179 8.52 8.05 -2.93
C ALA A 179 7.47 9.18 -2.90
N ARG A 180 7.57 10.16 -3.82
CA ARG A 180 6.56 11.23 -3.94
C ARG A 180 5.18 10.69 -4.33
N GLU A 181 5.11 9.72 -5.25
CA GLU A 181 3.86 9.06 -5.63
C GLU A 181 3.19 8.38 -4.42
N VAL A 182 3.96 7.65 -3.60
CA VAL A 182 3.43 7.02 -2.39
C VAL A 182 2.97 8.03 -1.34
N ARG A 183 3.73 9.12 -1.11
CA ARG A 183 3.28 10.16 -0.18
C ARG A 183 2.00 10.82 -0.66
N LYS A 184 1.91 11.18 -1.94
CA LYS A 184 0.67 11.71 -2.52
C LYS A 184 -0.50 10.74 -2.35
N ALA A 185 -0.27 9.45 -2.56
CA ALA A 185 -1.31 8.44 -2.38
C ALA A 185 -1.72 8.27 -0.91
N LEU A 186 -0.77 8.29 0.02
CA LEU A 186 -1.02 8.21 1.46
C LEU A 186 -1.79 9.41 1.99
N ALA A 187 -1.44 10.62 1.54
CA ALA A 187 -2.14 11.85 1.89
C ALA A 187 -3.65 11.71 1.59
N ASP A 188 -4.02 11.23 0.41
CA ASP A 188 -5.43 11.08 0.04
C ASP A 188 -6.05 9.70 0.40
N THR A 189 -5.35 8.88 1.20
CA THR A 189 -5.86 7.56 1.62
C THR A 189 -6.83 7.70 2.78
N VAL A 190 -7.95 6.96 2.73
CA VAL A 190 -8.92 6.87 3.84
C VAL A 190 -8.88 5.47 4.45
N ILE A 191 -8.85 5.40 5.78
CA ILE A 191 -8.79 4.16 6.54
C ILE A 191 -10.16 3.85 7.15
N ARG A 192 -10.72 2.70 6.77
CA ARG A 192 -11.96 2.13 7.30
C ARG A 192 -11.60 0.98 8.23
N ARG A 193 -11.17 1.30 9.46
CA ARG A 193 -10.80 0.29 10.48
C ARG A 193 -11.97 -0.64 10.81
N GLY A 194 -13.19 -0.12 10.79
CA GLY A 194 -14.40 -0.80 11.25
C GLY A 194 -14.47 -0.95 12.78
N ASP A 195 -15.59 -1.46 13.26
CA ASP A 195 -15.89 -1.54 14.70
C ASP A 195 -15.44 -2.85 15.35
N THR A 196 -15.20 -3.88 14.54
CA THR A 196 -14.77 -5.20 15.04
C THR A 196 -13.45 -5.08 15.81
N PRO A 197 -13.38 -5.60 17.05
CA PRO A 197 -12.13 -5.67 17.78
C PRO A 197 -11.10 -6.49 17.01
N GLN A 198 -9.92 -5.90 16.78
CA GLN A 198 -8.79 -6.54 16.12
C GLN A 198 -7.60 -6.57 17.07
N PRO A 199 -6.82 -7.67 17.13
CA PRO A 199 -5.56 -7.68 17.86
C PRO A 199 -4.62 -6.58 17.35
N VAL A 200 -3.85 -5.97 18.25
CA VAL A 200 -2.80 -5.01 17.86
C VAL A 200 -1.81 -5.73 16.92
N ARG A 201 -1.35 -5.03 15.88
CA ARG A 201 -0.50 -5.55 14.79
C ARG A 201 -1.22 -6.50 13.81
N ALA A 202 -2.51 -6.79 13.98
CA ALA A 202 -3.25 -7.52 12.96
C ALA A 202 -3.42 -6.66 11.70
N MET A 203 -3.11 -7.22 10.53
CA MET A 203 -3.41 -6.57 9.26
C MET A 203 -4.91 -6.42 9.09
N LEU A 204 -5.36 -5.24 8.68
CA LEU A 204 -6.77 -5.00 8.40
C LEU A 204 -7.17 -5.69 7.09
N PRO A 205 -8.41 -6.23 7.00
CA PRO A 205 -8.79 -7.11 5.91
C PRO A 205 -8.83 -6.37 4.57
N LEU A 206 -8.18 -6.96 3.57
CA LEU A 206 -8.28 -6.57 2.17
C LEU A 206 -9.55 -7.18 1.57
N GLN A 207 -10.44 -6.34 1.03
CA GLN A 207 -11.69 -6.78 0.42
C GLN A 207 -11.95 -6.00 -0.85
N LEU A 208 -12.16 -6.69 -1.97
CA LEU A 208 -12.49 -6.02 -3.21
C LEU A 208 -13.98 -5.69 -3.22
N SER A 209 -14.30 -4.40 -3.28
CA SER A 209 -15.69 -3.97 -3.46
C SER A 209 -16.28 -4.51 -4.77
N GLU A 210 -17.59 -4.77 -4.78
CA GLU A 210 -18.30 -5.22 -5.99
C GLU A 210 -18.09 -4.26 -7.16
N SER A 211 -18.12 -2.95 -6.88
CA SER A 211 -17.89 -1.91 -7.90
C SER A 211 -16.49 -1.99 -8.50
N LEU A 212 -15.46 -2.29 -7.72
CA LEU A 212 -14.10 -2.47 -8.23
C LEU A 212 -14.03 -3.74 -9.09
N VAL A 213 -14.60 -4.85 -8.62
CA VAL A 213 -14.63 -6.11 -9.37
C VAL A 213 -15.37 -5.94 -10.72
N GLU A 214 -16.47 -5.20 -10.75
CA GLU A 214 -17.20 -4.88 -11.98
C GLU A 214 -16.37 -4.05 -12.96
N ARG A 215 -15.68 -3.00 -12.47
CA ARG A 215 -14.77 -2.20 -13.32
C ARG A 215 -13.66 -3.05 -13.92
N LEU A 216 -13.07 -3.95 -13.13
CA LEU A 216 -12.03 -4.88 -13.60
C LEU A 216 -12.56 -5.84 -14.68
N ARG A 217 -13.76 -6.41 -14.49
CA ARG A 217 -14.40 -7.27 -15.52
C ARG A 217 -14.68 -6.50 -16.81
N ALA A 218 -15.19 -5.28 -16.73
CA ALA A 218 -15.48 -4.45 -17.90
C ALA A 218 -14.20 -4.12 -18.68
N ARG A 219 -13.11 -3.76 -17.98
CA ARG A 219 -11.78 -3.54 -18.57
C ARG A 219 -11.26 -4.78 -19.29
N ALA A 220 -11.37 -5.95 -18.66
CA ALA A 220 -10.94 -7.21 -19.26
C ALA A 220 -11.74 -7.55 -20.54
N ALA A 221 -13.06 -7.35 -20.53
CA ALA A 221 -13.90 -7.57 -21.70
C ALA A 221 -13.54 -6.64 -22.87
N GLN A 222 -13.22 -5.37 -22.59
CA GLN A 222 -12.76 -4.42 -23.60
C GLN A 222 -11.45 -4.85 -24.24
N MET A 223 -10.46 -5.27 -23.43
CA MET A 223 -9.17 -5.75 -23.95
C MET A 223 -9.31 -6.98 -24.85
N VAL A 224 -10.20 -7.92 -24.49
CA VAL A 224 -10.49 -9.10 -25.33
C VAL A 224 -11.13 -8.67 -26.66
N ALA A 225 -12.07 -7.73 -26.64
CA ALA A 225 -12.71 -7.23 -27.85
C ALA A 225 -11.72 -6.50 -28.78
N GLU A 226 -10.84 -5.66 -28.24
CA GLU A 226 -9.78 -4.98 -29.00
C GLU A 226 -8.79 -5.96 -29.61
N HIS A 227 -8.40 -7.00 -28.86
CA HIS A 227 -7.51 -8.05 -29.35
C HIS A 227 -8.16 -8.92 -30.44
N ALA A 228 -9.48 -9.14 -30.36
CA ALA A 228 -10.24 -9.83 -31.40
C ALA A 228 -10.41 -8.97 -32.67
N ALA A 229 -10.59 -7.66 -32.54
CA ALA A 229 -10.73 -6.74 -33.67
C ALA A 229 -9.40 -6.52 -34.42
N THR A 230 -8.26 -6.69 -33.75
CA THR A 230 -6.93 -6.49 -34.34
C THR A 230 -6.34 -7.79 -34.92
N GLN A 231 -6.96 -8.95 -34.67
CA GLN A 231 -6.57 -10.21 -35.30
C GLN A 231 -7.11 -10.27 -36.75
N PRO A 232 -6.24 -10.40 -37.78
CA PRO A 232 -6.70 -10.65 -39.14
C PRO A 232 -7.47 -11.98 -39.16
N ALA A 233 -8.66 -11.98 -39.79
CA ALA A 233 -9.36 -13.22 -40.07
C ALA A 233 -8.40 -14.18 -40.80
N PRO A 234 -8.35 -15.49 -40.45
CA PRO A 234 -7.55 -16.44 -41.20
C PRO A 234 -7.98 -16.36 -42.67
N ALA A 235 -7.01 -16.11 -43.56
CA ALA A 235 -7.28 -16.03 -44.99
C ALA A 235 -7.99 -17.32 -45.42
N PRO A 236 -9.08 -17.25 -46.22
CA PRO A 236 -9.76 -18.44 -46.68
C PRO A 236 -8.74 -19.32 -47.42
N GLU A 237 -8.57 -20.56 -46.95
CA GLU A 237 -7.71 -21.55 -47.60
C GLU A 237 -8.12 -21.66 -49.08
N PRO A 238 -7.18 -21.60 -50.04
CA PRO A 238 -7.51 -21.78 -51.44
C PRO A 238 -8.12 -23.18 -51.61
N ALA A 239 -9.32 -23.23 -52.19
CA ALA A 239 -10.04 -24.47 -52.46
C ALA A 239 -9.11 -25.49 -53.16
N PRO A 240 -9.17 -26.77 -52.78
CA PRO A 240 -8.32 -27.78 -53.42
C PRO A 240 -8.68 -27.85 -54.90
N GLU A 241 -7.78 -27.39 -55.77
CA GLU A 241 -7.88 -27.62 -57.20
C GLU A 241 -7.93 -29.12 -57.43
N ALA A 242 -9.10 -29.59 -57.87
CA ALA A 242 -9.28 -30.94 -58.35
C ALA A 242 -8.28 -31.16 -59.49
N ARG A 243 -7.23 -31.94 -59.24
CA ARG A 243 -6.31 -32.45 -60.26
C ARG A 243 -7.14 -33.17 -61.31
N ARG A 244 -7.42 -32.47 -62.41
CA ARG A 244 -8.01 -33.00 -63.64
C ARG A 244 -7.08 -34.12 -64.13
N SER A 245 -7.55 -35.35 -64.03
CA SER A 245 -6.85 -36.56 -64.46
C SER A 245 -6.71 -36.57 -65.98
N GLU A 246 -5.59 -36.06 -66.49
CA GLU A 246 -5.08 -36.40 -67.82
C GLU A 246 -4.16 -37.63 -67.72
N GLN A 247 -4.75 -38.79 -67.48
CA GLN A 247 -4.14 -40.08 -67.85
C GLN A 247 -5.11 -40.82 -68.75
N GLY A 248 -5.29 -40.24 -69.93
CA GLY A 248 -5.89 -40.86 -71.10
C GLY A 248 -4.98 -40.61 -72.29
N SER A 249 -3.81 -41.26 -72.33
CA SER A 249 -3.06 -41.42 -73.57
C SER A 249 -2.25 -42.71 -73.55
N ALA A 250 -2.67 -43.62 -74.42
CA ALA A 250 -1.86 -44.58 -75.17
C ALA A 250 -0.83 -45.40 -74.36
N MET A 251 -1.10 -46.67 -74.01
CA MET A 251 -1.18 -47.76 -74.99
C MET A 251 -0.29 -47.50 -76.22
N GLN A 252 1.02 -47.35 -76.00
CA GLN A 252 2.00 -47.46 -77.07
C GLN A 252 3.27 -48.16 -76.59
N GLN A 253 3.28 -49.47 -76.86
CA GLN A 253 4.43 -50.21 -77.41
C GLN A 253 5.68 -50.32 -76.53
N LEU A 254 5.76 -51.41 -75.78
CA LEU A 254 7.03 -52.11 -75.51
C LEU A 254 6.72 -53.61 -75.32
N ARG A 255 6.52 -54.30 -76.44
CA ARG A 255 6.63 -55.76 -76.55
C ARG A 255 7.65 -56.02 -77.66
N THR A 256 8.57 -56.94 -77.40
CA THR A 256 9.78 -57.33 -78.18
C THR A 256 10.93 -56.34 -77.96
N ILE A 257 12.10 -56.73 -77.43
CA ILE A 257 13.03 -57.73 -77.95
C ILE A 257 14.02 -58.24 -76.88
N THR A 258 14.23 -59.55 -76.80
CA THR A 258 15.49 -60.19 -76.37
C THR A 258 15.59 -61.52 -77.10
N GLY A 259 16.60 -61.66 -77.96
CA GLY A 259 17.10 -62.95 -78.49
C GLY A 259 16.92 -63.16 -80.00
N GLY A 260 18.03 -63.22 -80.73
CA GLY A 260 18.12 -63.78 -82.09
C GLY A 260 18.78 -62.87 -83.09
#